data_AF-A0A2S6CX30-F1
#
_entry.id   AF-A0A2S6CX30-F1
#
_cell.length_a   1.000
_cell.length_b   1.000
_cell.length_c   1.000
_cell.angle_alpha   90.00
_cell.angle_beta   90.00
_cell.angle_gamma   90.00
#
_symmetry.space_group_name_H-M   'P 1'
#
loop_
_entity.id
_entity.type
_entity.pdbx_description
1 polymer ?
#
loop_
_entity_poly.entity_id
_entity_poly.type
_entity_poly.pdbx_seq_one_letter_code
_entity_poly.pdbx_strand_id
1 'polypeptide(L)'
;MSLIKLLQTLISGTHNPELDAARINHDSLPQSEYFQGEKLSKDQLERDKQITSQRGYQLGRSLRAAIEEHYSAPEQQRVIDSLMKAIVYLGNNARIFPDMDYKDIWYTDYYDLIELAKDMGLGDRTLPHWPEESNSFNRYLELTTSDLVQIFLGFLEEALLDEYKFGADLDSWVRYLLRETLKSRQRLAREQQKQDEALRFSPTIFKTTQQNKSNNSK
;
A
#
# COMPACT_ATOMS: atom_id res chain seq x y z
N MET A 1 -21.32 -33.63 -6.39
CA MET A 1 -21.11 -32.23 -5.96
C MET A 1 -22.12 -31.35 -6.67
N SER A 2 -22.71 -30.36 -6.00
CA SER A 2 -23.76 -29.48 -6.56
C SER A 2 -23.16 -28.38 -7.45
N LEU A 3 -23.80 -28.07 -8.58
CA LEU A 3 -23.46 -26.93 -9.45
C LEU A 3 -23.38 -25.59 -8.68
N ILE A 4 -24.16 -25.43 -7.61
CA ILE A 4 -24.17 -24.24 -6.75
C ILE A 4 -22.85 -24.12 -5.99
N LYS A 5 -22.30 -25.23 -5.50
CA LYS A 5 -20.96 -25.24 -4.86
C LYS A 5 -19.87 -24.92 -5.87
N LEU A 6 -20.01 -25.39 -7.11
CA LEU A 6 -19.06 -25.09 -8.20
C LEU A 6 -19.07 -23.60 -8.56
N LEU A 7 -20.26 -23.00 -8.68
CA LEU A 7 -20.47 -21.55 -8.89
C LEU A 7 -19.96 -20.73 -7.70
N GLN A 8 -20.18 -21.17 -6.46
CA GLN A 8 -19.59 -20.55 -5.28
C GLN A 8 -18.06 -20.61 -5.32
N THR A 9 -17.44 -21.73 -5.72
CA THR A 9 -15.98 -21.78 -5.88
C THR A 9 -15.46 -20.85 -6.98
N LEU A 10 -16.20 -20.70 -8.09
CA LEU A 10 -15.83 -19.82 -9.21
C LEU A 10 -16.00 -18.33 -8.87
N ILE A 11 -16.96 -17.97 -8.00
CA ILE A 11 -17.14 -16.61 -7.47
C ILE A 11 -16.20 -16.37 -6.27
N SER A 12 -15.79 -17.41 -5.55
CA SER A 12 -14.94 -17.33 -4.35
C SER A 12 -13.44 -17.13 -4.62
N GLY A 13 -13.01 -17.06 -5.89
CA GLY A 13 -11.59 -16.91 -6.24
C GLY A 13 -10.91 -15.66 -5.66
N THR A 14 -11.69 -14.73 -5.11
CA THR A 14 -11.24 -13.46 -4.54
C THR A 14 -11.62 -13.24 -3.08
N HIS A 15 -12.28 -14.18 -2.38
CA HIS A 15 -12.73 -13.91 -1.00
C HIS A 15 -11.70 -14.41 0.02
N ASN A 16 -11.03 -13.47 0.71
CA ASN A 16 -10.20 -13.79 1.88
C ASN A 16 -10.93 -13.29 3.14
N PRO A 17 -11.68 -14.15 3.84
CA PRO A 17 -12.54 -13.74 4.95
C PRO A 17 -11.75 -13.16 6.13
N GLU A 18 -10.51 -13.60 6.35
CA GLU A 18 -9.64 -13.06 7.41
C GLU A 18 -9.22 -11.62 7.09
N LEU A 19 -8.87 -11.36 5.82
CA LEU A 19 -8.52 -10.02 5.36
C LEU A 19 -9.73 -9.09 5.40
N ASP A 20 -10.90 -9.58 5.00
CA ASP A 20 -12.14 -8.81 5.05
C ASP A 20 -12.54 -8.48 6.50
N ALA A 21 -12.37 -9.43 7.43
CA ALA A 21 -12.55 -9.17 8.85
C ALA A 21 -11.55 -8.13 9.40
N ALA A 22 -10.28 -8.20 8.99
CA ALA A 22 -9.27 -7.23 9.40
C ALA A 22 -9.58 -5.81 8.89
N ARG A 23 -10.04 -5.69 7.64
CA ARG A 23 -10.52 -4.41 7.06
C ARG A 23 -11.69 -3.84 7.84
N ILE A 24 -12.69 -4.66 8.17
CA ILE A 24 -13.85 -4.25 8.97
C ILE A 24 -13.41 -3.78 10.36
N ASN A 25 -12.52 -4.55 11.01
CA ASN A 25 -11.98 -4.19 12.31
C ASN A 25 -11.25 -2.84 12.25
N HIS A 26 -10.40 -2.62 11.24
CA HIS A 26 -9.71 -1.35 11.03
C HIS A 26 -10.67 -0.18 10.80
N ASP A 27 -11.66 -0.35 9.93
CA ASP A 27 -12.65 0.70 9.63
C ASP A 27 -13.48 1.07 10.87
N SER A 28 -13.69 0.12 11.78
CA SER A 28 -14.40 0.32 13.06
C SER A 28 -13.56 0.95 14.19
N LEU A 29 -12.27 1.19 13.98
CA LEU A 29 -11.44 1.91 14.96
C LEU A 29 -12.01 3.33 15.20
N PRO A 30 -11.79 3.93 16.38
CA PRO A 30 -12.19 5.32 16.60
C PRO A 30 -11.56 6.27 15.56
N GLN A 31 -12.39 7.14 14.97
CA GLN A 31 -11.92 8.23 14.10
C GLN A 31 -11.47 9.42 14.94
N SER A 32 -10.69 10.31 14.32
CA SER A 32 -10.27 11.56 14.94
C SER A 32 -11.44 12.36 15.49
N GLU A 33 -11.38 12.73 16.77
CA GLU A 33 -12.37 13.64 17.39
C GLU A 33 -12.00 15.12 17.20
N TYR A 34 -10.79 15.40 16.71
CA TYR A 34 -10.15 16.73 16.70
C TYR A 34 -10.97 17.83 16.01
N PHE A 35 -11.83 17.49 15.03
CA PHE A 35 -12.71 18.45 14.35
C PHE A 35 -14.20 18.20 14.58
N GLN A 36 -14.59 17.38 15.56
CA GLN A 36 -16.00 17.12 15.80
C GLN A 36 -16.73 18.41 16.19
N GLY A 37 -17.64 18.85 15.32
CA GLY A 37 -18.46 20.05 15.54
C GLY A 37 -17.84 21.36 15.04
N GLU A 38 -16.59 21.33 14.56
CA GLU A 38 -15.95 22.49 13.95
C GLU A 38 -16.32 22.60 12.47
N LYS A 39 -16.69 23.81 12.03
CA LYS A 39 -16.85 24.12 10.61
C LYS A 39 -15.73 25.05 10.19
N LEU A 40 -14.97 24.63 9.19
CA LEU A 40 -14.00 25.49 8.53
C LEU A 40 -14.69 26.76 8.03
N SER A 41 -14.03 27.91 8.22
CA SER A 41 -14.43 29.13 7.53
C SER A 41 -14.29 28.95 6.01
N LYS A 42 -15.01 29.77 5.23
CA LYS A 42 -14.93 29.71 3.75
C LYS A 42 -13.48 29.91 3.26
N ASP A 43 -12.75 30.81 3.90
CA ASP A 43 -11.36 31.14 3.51
C ASP A 43 -10.38 30.01 3.84
N GLN A 44 -10.59 29.31 4.97
CA GLN A 44 -9.81 28.10 5.29
C GLN A 44 -10.12 26.99 4.30
N LEU A 45 -11.39 26.71 4.05
CA LEU A 45 -11.78 25.67 3.09
C LEU A 45 -11.19 25.91 1.70
N GLU A 46 -11.18 27.17 1.24
CA GLU A 46 -10.61 27.50 -0.07
C GLU A 46 -9.09 27.35 -0.09
N ARG A 47 -8.40 27.74 0.99
CA ARG A 47 -6.96 27.50 1.17
C ARG A 47 -6.64 26.01 1.13
N ASP A 48 -7.39 25.18 1.87
CA ASP A 48 -7.13 23.75 1.98
C ASP A 48 -7.35 23.04 0.63
N LYS A 49 -8.35 23.48 -0.16
CA LYS A 49 -8.54 23.01 -1.54
C LYS A 49 -7.36 23.36 -2.43
N GLN A 50 -6.85 24.58 -2.35
CA GLN A 50 -5.70 25.01 -3.14
C GLN A 50 -4.45 24.21 -2.78
N ILE A 51 -4.18 24.02 -1.48
CA ILE A 51 -3.07 23.21 -0.99
C ILE A 51 -3.22 21.76 -1.44
N THR A 52 -4.40 21.16 -1.29
CA THR A 52 -4.68 19.79 -1.72
C THR A 52 -4.44 19.63 -3.22
N SER A 53 -4.93 20.56 -4.05
CA SER A 53 -4.72 20.54 -5.49
C SER A 53 -3.24 20.65 -5.87
N GLN A 54 -2.51 21.57 -5.23
CA GLN A 54 -1.08 21.76 -5.47
C GLN A 54 -0.28 20.51 -5.11
N ARG A 55 -0.55 19.90 -3.96
CA ARG A 55 0.13 18.69 -3.49
C ARG A 55 -0.22 17.48 -4.36
N GLY A 56 -1.48 17.31 -4.72
CA GLY A 56 -1.91 16.29 -5.68
C GLY A 56 -1.22 16.40 -7.03
N TYR A 57 -1.06 17.64 -7.54
CA TYR A 57 -0.29 17.89 -8.76
C TYR A 57 1.20 17.52 -8.62
N GLN A 58 1.83 17.84 -7.49
CA GLN A 58 3.23 17.50 -7.22
C GLN A 58 3.45 15.98 -7.11
N LEU A 59 2.56 15.28 -6.42
CA LEU A 59 2.56 13.82 -6.35
C LEU A 59 2.40 13.22 -7.77
N GLY A 60 1.45 13.73 -8.56
CA GLY A 60 1.25 13.29 -9.94
C GLY A 60 2.49 13.45 -10.83
N ARG A 61 3.24 14.56 -10.69
CA ARG A 61 4.52 14.74 -11.42
C ARG A 61 5.58 13.73 -10.98
N SER A 62 5.67 13.46 -9.69
CA SER A 62 6.66 12.51 -9.14
C SER A 62 6.36 11.09 -9.61
N LEU A 63 5.09 10.69 -9.58
CA LEU A 63 4.63 9.40 -10.10
C LEU A 63 4.88 9.28 -11.59
N ARG A 64 4.61 10.33 -12.37
CA ARG A 64 4.88 10.33 -13.81
C ARG A 64 6.36 10.14 -14.11
N ALA A 65 7.25 10.86 -13.42
CA ALA A 65 8.69 10.71 -13.59
C ALA A 65 9.14 9.29 -13.26
N ALA A 66 8.65 8.71 -12.17
CA ALA A 66 8.94 7.32 -11.80
C ALA A 66 8.43 6.32 -12.86
N ILE A 67 7.25 6.56 -13.43
CA ILE A 67 6.71 5.71 -14.50
C ILE A 67 7.59 5.77 -15.75
N GLU A 68 8.03 6.97 -16.15
CA GLU A 68 8.91 7.17 -17.31
C GLU A 68 10.29 6.53 -17.11
N GLU A 69 10.75 6.40 -15.86
CA GLU A 69 12.01 5.73 -15.49
C GLU A 69 11.89 4.20 -15.48
N HIS A 70 10.78 3.65 -14.98
CA HIS A 70 10.66 2.22 -14.70
C HIS A 70 9.91 1.40 -15.76
N TYR A 71 9.12 2.03 -16.64
CA TYR A 71 8.30 1.32 -17.62
C TYR A 71 8.60 1.72 -19.06
N SER A 72 8.51 0.74 -19.96
CA SER A 72 8.68 0.98 -21.39
C SER A 72 7.53 1.80 -21.95
N ALA A 73 7.77 2.57 -23.01
CA ALA A 73 6.75 3.44 -23.62
C ALA A 73 5.40 2.72 -23.94
N PRO A 74 5.38 1.45 -24.40
CA PRO A 74 4.12 0.72 -24.59
C PRO A 74 3.35 0.41 -23.30
N GLU A 75 4.04 0.28 -22.16
CA GLU A 75 3.42 -0.02 -20.85
C GLU A 75 2.90 1.23 -20.15
N GLN A 76 3.55 2.37 -20.36
CA GLN A 76 3.29 3.62 -19.64
C GLN A 76 1.81 4.01 -19.64
N GLN A 77 1.10 3.90 -20.77
CA GLN A 77 -0.33 4.27 -20.81
C GLN A 77 -1.18 3.38 -19.89
N ARG A 78 -0.95 2.06 -19.90
CA ARG A 78 -1.69 1.11 -19.06
C ARG A 78 -1.41 1.33 -17.58
N VAL A 79 -0.16 1.64 -17.25
CA VAL A 79 0.30 1.98 -15.90
C VAL A 79 -0.36 3.27 -15.42
N ILE A 80 -0.34 4.33 -16.24
CA ILE A 80 -0.97 5.61 -15.93
C ILE A 80 -2.48 5.45 -15.70
N ASP A 81 -3.18 4.69 -16.55
CA ASP A 81 -4.62 4.46 -16.39
C ASP A 81 -4.94 3.74 -15.06
N SER A 82 -4.11 2.77 -14.69
CA SER A 82 -4.24 2.01 -13.44
C SER A 82 -3.97 2.90 -12.22
N LEU A 83 -2.93 3.73 -12.29
CA LEU A 83 -2.59 4.70 -11.25
C LEU A 83 -3.73 5.70 -11.02
N MET A 84 -4.27 6.27 -12.12
CA MET A 84 -5.34 7.25 -12.05
C MET A 84 -6.59 6.67 -11.39
N LYS A 85 -6.95 5.42 -11.72
CA LYS A 85 -8.06 4.71 -11.07
C LYS A 85 -7.86 4.57 -9.56
N ALA A 86 -6.66 4.17 -9.13
CA ALA A 86 -6.33 4.01 -7.71
C ALA A 86 -6.39 5.34 -6.95
N ILE A 87 -5.76 6.39 -7.49
CA ILE A 87 -5.73 7.71 -6.86
C ILE A 87 -7.13 8.31 -6.78
N VAL A 88 -7.93 8.23 -7.85
CA VAL A 88 -9.31 8.71 -7.86
C VAL A 88 -10.15 7.99 -6.81
N TYR A 89 -10.02 6.67 -6.72
CA TYR A 89 -10.72 5.88 -5.71
C TYR A 89 -10.35 6.32 -4.29
N LEU A 90 -9.05 6.37 -3.98
CA LEU A 90 -8.57 6.71 -2.64
C LEU A 90 -8.92 8.15 -2.27
N GLY A 91 -8.75 9.10 -3.19
CA GLY A 91 -9.05 10.51 -2.98
C GLY A 91 -10.55 10.77 -2.79
N ASN A 92 -11.41 10.19 -3.63
CA ASN A 92 -12.87 10.37 -3.53
C ASN A 92 -13.46 9.77 -2.25
N ASN A 93 -12.82 8.74 -1.71
CA ASN A 93 -13.23 8.13 -0.43
C ASN A 93 -12.51 8.75 0.78
N ALA A 94 -11.75 9.85 0.59
CA ALA A 94 -10.96 10.50 1.63
C ALA A 94 -10.01 9.55 2.38
N ARG A 95 -9.49 8.55 1.67
CA ARG A 95 -8.61 7.50 2.20
C ARG A 95 -7.13 7.81 2.03
N ILE A 96 -6.80 8.81 1.23
CA ILE A 96 -5.47 9.41 1.10
C ILE A 96 -5.63 10.92 1.03
N PHE A 97 -4.91 11.65 1.86
CA PHE A 97 -5.02 13.11 1.90
C PHE A 97 -3.71 13.74 2.37
N PRO A 98 -3.35 14.92 1.84
CA PRO A 98 -2.16 15.60 2.26
C PRO A 98 -2.36 16.34 3.59
N ASP A 99 -1.26 16.70 4.23
CA ASP A 99 -1.25 17.34 5.54
C ASP A 99 -1.66 18.83 5.68
N MET A 100 -1.89 19.69 4.69
CA MET A 100 -2.11 21.16 4.91
C MET A 100 -0.92 21.98 5.46
N ASP A 101 -0.23 21.58 6.54
CA ASP A 101 0.82 22.38 7.20
C ASP A 101 2.25 22.01 6.76
N TYR A 102 2.54 20.72 6.66
CA TYR A 102 3.81 20.14 6.31
C TYR A 102 3.83 19.70 4.85
N LYS A 103 4.81 20.22 4.10
CA LYS A 103 5.05 19.80 2.73
C LYS A 103 5.52 18.35 2.70
N ASP A 104 5.12 17.63 1.66
CA ASP A 104 5.51 16.24 1.37
C ASP A 104 4.96 15.19 2.34
N ILE A 105 4.18 15.57 3.35
CA ILE A 105 3.47 14.69 4.28
C ILE A 105 2.04 14.42 3.80
N TRP A 106 1.67 13.14 3.90
CA TRP A 106 0.38 12.56 3.56
C TRP A 106 -0.08 11.60 4.64
N TYR A 107 -1.38 11.40 4.73
CA TYR A 107 -1.98 10.42 5.60
C TYR A 107 -2.88 9.48 4.82
N THR A 108 -2.96 8.25 5.32
CA THR A 108 -3.95 7.28 4.89
C THR A 108 -4.55 6.58 6.10
N ASP A 109 -5.84 6.30 6.04
CA ASP A 109 -6.52 5.37 6.95
C ASP A 109 -6.97 4.09 6.23
N TYR A 110 -6.47 3.86 5.02
CA TYR A 110 -6.85 2.70 4.22
C TYR A 110 -6.03 1.48 4.61
N TYR A 111 -6.71 0.49 5.19
CA TYR A 111 -6.07 -0.72 5.73
C TYR A 111 -5.08 -1.39 4.76
N ASP A 112 -5.45 -1.60 3.49
CA ASP A 112 -4.58 -2.31 2.55
C ASP A 112 -3.31 -1.50 2.19
N LEU A 113 -3.40 -0.16 2.14
CA LEU A 113 -2.23 0.70 1.96
C LEU A 113 -1.32 0.68 3.19
N ILE A 114 -1.93 0.67 4.39
CA ILE A 114 -1.21 0.61 5.66
C ILE A 114 -0.42 -0.68 5.81
N GLU A 115 -1.01 -1.82 5.43
CA GLU A 115 -0.32 -3.11 5.46
C GLU A 115 0.71 -3.24 4.33
N LEU A 116 0.46 -2.67 3.16
CA LEU A 116 1.44 -2.60 2.09
C LEU A 116 2.66 -1.76 2.49
N ALA A 117 2.46 -0.58 3.06
CA ALA A 117 3.54 0.26 3.56
C ALA A 117 4.37 -0.45 4.64
N LYS A 118 3.72 -1.17 5.56
CA LYS A 118 4.40 -1.97 6.59
C LYS A 118 5.25 -3.08 6.00
N ASP A 119 4.73 -3.82 5.02
CA ASP A 119 5.49 -4.86 4.31
C ASP A 119 6.73 -4.27 3.60
N MET A 120 6.62 -3.02 3.12
CA MET A 120 7.70 -2.29 2.48
C MET A 120 8.65 -1.58 3.46
N GLY A 121 8.36 -1.59 4.76
CA GLY A 121 9.13 -0.84 5.76
C GLY A 121 9.02 0.69 5.62
N LEU A 122 7.87 1.17 5.14
CA LEU A 122 7.58 2.58 4.86
C LEU A 122 6.59 3.18 5.86
N GLY A 123 6.64 4.50 5.98
CA GLY A 123 5.73 5.31 6.78
C GLY A 123 6.00 5.28 8.30
N ASP A 124 5.37 6.22 9.00
CA ASP A 124 5.45 6.34 10.46
C ASP A 124 4.07 6.11 11.09
N ARG A 125 4.01 5.14 12.00
CA ARG A 125 2.79 4.77 12.76
C ARG A 125 2.72 5.46 14.12
N THR A 126 3.82 6.08 14.56
CA THR A 126 3.99 6.64 15.91
C THR A 126 3.64 8.11 15.99
N LEU A 127 3.65 8.81 14.85
CA LEU A 127 3.32 10.22 14.80
C LEU A 127 1.80 10.41 14.88
N PRO A 128 1.34 11.34 15.72
CA PRO A 128 -0.08 11.65 15.80
C PRO A 128 -0.52 12.39 14.53
N HIS A 129 -1.70 12.04 14.01
CA HIS A 129 -2.28 12.75 12.87
C HIS A 129 -2.52 14.23 13.17
N TRP A 130 -2.79 14.55 14.45
CA TRP A 130 -2.93 15.92 14.96
C TRP A 130 -2.11 16.07 16.25
N PRO A 131 -1.43 17.20 16.49
CA PRO A 131 -0.56 17.37 17.67
C PRO A 131 -1.20 17.07 19.03
N GLU A 132 -2.52 17.17 19.11
CA GLU A 132 -3.32 17.04 20.34
C GLU A 132 -4.03 15.68 20.45
N GLU A 133 -3.96 14.83 19.42
CA GLU A 133 -4.62 13.51 19.39
C GLU A 133 -3.63 12.37 19.12
N SER A 134 -3.42 11.50 20.12
CA SER A 134 -2.55 10.33 19.96
C SER A 134 -3.12 9.33 18.94
N ASN A 135 -2.29 8.82 18.02
CA ASN A 135 -2.64 7.72 17.11
C ASN A 135 -2.58 6.34 17.82
N SER A 136 -3.17 6.22 19.01
CA SER A 136 -3.03 5.07 19.91
C SER A 136 -3.52 3.74 19.32
N PHE A 137 -4.47 3.79 18.40
CA PHE A 137 -5.02 2.63 17.69
C PHE A 137 -4.30 2.32 16.37
N ASN A 138 -3.29 3.11 15.99
CA ASN A 138 -2.62 3.04 14.68
C ASN A 138 -3.62 3.07 13.50
N ARG A 139 -4.67 3.89 13.62
CA ARG A 139 -5.71 4.02 12.58
C ARG A 139 -5.15 4.68 11.33
N TYR A 140 -4.29 5.68 11.54
CA TYR A 140 -3.67 6.46 10.47
C TYR A 140 -2.21 6.07 10.29
N LEU A 141 -1.73 6.20 9.07
CA LEU A 141 -0.31 6.09 8.74
C LEU A 141 0.13 7.39 8.08
N GLU A 142 1.22 7.97 8.60
CA GLU A 142 1.91 9.08 7.96
C GLU A 142 2.85 8.53 6.89
N LEU A 143 2.82 9.17 5.71
CA LEU A 143 3.60 8.80 4.54
C LEU A 143 4.26 10.04 3.96
N THR A 144 5.51 9.91 3.55
CA THR A 144 6.13 10.91 2.69
C THR A 144 5.65 10.73 1.24
N THR A 145 5.88 11.75 0.42
CA THR A 145 5.65 11.66 -1.04
C THR A 145 6.48 10.53 -1.67
N SER A 146 7.69 10.28 -1.16
CA SER A 146 8.53 9.17 -1.64
C SER A 146 7.95 7.80 -1.29
N ASP A 147 7.40 7.65 -0.08
CA ASP A 147 6.73 6.41 0.33
C ASP A 147 5.54 6.12 -0.58
N LEU A 148 4.71 7.13 -0.85
CA LEU A 148 3.58 6.99 -1.78
C LEU A 148 4.03 6.57 -3.18
N VAL A 149 5.09 7.18 -3.73
CA VAL A 149 5.63 6.77 -5.03
C VAL A 149 6.04 5.31 -5.02
N GLN A 150 6.78 4.86 -4.00
CA GLN A 150 7.20 3.46 -3.88
C GLN A 150 6.01 2.50 -3.78
N ILE A 151 5.03 2.83 -2.93
CA ILE A 151 3.81 2.04 -2.75
C ILE A 151 3.06 1.91 -4.09
N PHE A 152 2.88 3.03 -4.81
CA PHE A 152 2.18 3.01 -6.10
C PHE A 152 2.97 2.27 -7.18
N LEU A 153 4.31 2.33 -7.21
CA LEU A 153 5.09 1.51 -8.13
C LEU A 153 4.87 0.01 -7.88
N GLY A 154 4.88 -0.42 -6.62
CA GLY A 154 4.57 -1.81 -6.27
C GLY A 154 3.16 -2.24 -6.71
N PHE A 155 2.19 -1.34 -6.56
CA PHE A 155 0.82 -1.55 -7.06
C PHE A 155 0.75 -1.68 -8.59
N LEU A 156 1.57 -0.91 -9.31
CA LEU A 156 1.56 -0.86 -10.77
C LEU A 156 2.21 -2.09 -11.42
N GLU A 157 3.21 -2.69 -10.76
CA GLU A 157 3.76 -3.99 -11.17
C GLU A 157 2.66 -5.06 -11.24
N GLU A 158 1.82 -5.15 -10.21
CA GLU A 158 0.71 -6.11 -10.17
C GLU A 158 -0.36 -5.79 -11.23
N ALA A 159 -0.61 -4.50 -11.49
CA ALA A 159 -1.61 -4.06 -12.48
C ALA A 159 -1.26 -4.50 -13.92
N LEU A 160 0.02 -4.72 -14.19
CA LEU A 160 0.50 -5.22 -15.48
C LEU A 160 0.36 -6.74 -15.59
N LEU A 161 0.58 -7.47 -14.50
CA LEU A 161 0.51 -8.94 -14.48
C LEU A 161 -0.91 -9.47 -14.62
N ASP A 162 -1.89 -8.77 -14.06
CA ASP A 162 -3.29 -9.18 -14.13
C ASP A 162 -4.04 -8.39 -15.22
N GLU A 163 -4.23 -9.02 -16.38
CA GLU A 163 -5.12 -8.53 -17.44
C GLU A 163 -6.58 -8.60 -16.98
N TYR A 164 -6.96 -7.62 -16.16
CA TYR A 164 -8.31 -7.08 -15.93
C TYR A 164 -9.48 -8.02 -16.29
N LYS A 165 -9.99 -8.78 -15.30
CA LYS A 165 -11.21 -9.59 -15.43
C LYS A 165 -12.44 -9.10 -14.67
N PHE A 166 -12.35 -7.99 -13.94
CA PHE A 166 -13.52 -7.38 -13.31
C PHE A 166 -14.02 -6.22 -14.16
N GLY A 167 -15.33 -6.19 -14.41
CA GLY A 167 -16.01 -5.14 -15.17
C GLY A 167 -15.86 -3.75 -14.53
N ALA A 168 -16.64 -2.78 -15.00
CA ALA A 168 -16.52 -1.34 -14.68
C ALA A 168 -16.62 -0.92 -13.18
N ASP A 169 -16.59 -1.85 -12.23
CA ASP A 169 -16.56 -1.56 -10.80
C ASP A 169 -15.14 -1.20 -10.32
N LEU A 170 -14.92 0.11 -10.16
CA LEU A 170 -13.67 0.68 -9.69
C LEU A 170 -13.31 0.26 -8.25
N ASP A 171 -14.29 0.14 -7.35
CA ASP A 171 -14.05 -0.21 -5.94
C ASP A 171 -13.55 -1.65 -5.83
N SER A 172 -14.28 -2.59 -6.47
CA SER A 172 -13.85 -3.99 -6.53
C SER A 172 -12.48 -4.15 -7.16
N TRP A 173 -12.17 -3.36 -8.20
CA TRP A 173 -10.87 -3.42 -8.86
C TRP A 173 -9.72 -2.93 -7.97
N VAL A 174 -9.85 -1.77 -7.33
CA VAL A 174 -8.78 -1.23 -6.46
C VAL A 174 -8.54 -2.16 -5.26
N ARG A 175 -9.61 -2.64 -4.62
CA ARG A 175 -9.53 -3.62 -3.51
C ARG A 175 -8.87 -4.93 -3.93
N TYR A 176 -9.18 -5.40 -5.14
CA TYR A 176 -8.56 -6.59 -5.70
C TYR A 176 -7.06 -6.39 -5.88
N LEU A 177 -6.69 -5.31 -6.56
CA LEU A 177 -5.31 -5.11 -6.98
C LEU A 177 -4.36 -4.83 -5.81
N LEU A 178 -4.78 -4.00 -4.84
CA LEU A 178 -4.00 -3.77 -3.62
C LEU A 178 -3.79 -5.07 -2.82
N ARG A 179 -4.79 -5.94 -2.79
CA ARG A 179 -4.68 -7.24 -2.14
C ARG A 179 -3.72 -8.17 -2.88
N GLU A 180 -3.82 -8.28 -4.21
CA GLU A 180 -2.90 -9.13 -4.97
C GLU A 180 -1.46 -8.61 -4.88
N THR A 181 -1.28 -7.29 -4.89
CA THR A 181 0.03 -6.65 -4.62
C THR A 181 0.57 -7.10 -3.26
N LEU A 182 -0.23 -6.99 -2.19
CA LEU A 182 0.16 -7.44 -0.85
C LEU A 182 0.53 -8.93 -0.82
N LYS A 183 -0.29 -9.79 -1.42
CA LYS A 183 -0.03 -11.23 -1.49
C LYS A 183 1.26 -11.56 -2.26
N SER A 184 1.49 -10.87 -3.37
CA SER A 184 2.66 -11.04 -4.24
C SER A 184 3.93 -10.69 -3.47
N ARG A 185 3.94 -9.55 -2.79
CA ARG A 185 5.08 -9.13 -1.96
C ARG A 185 5.32 -10.05 -0.76
N GLN A 186 4.27 -10.44 -0.03
CA GLN A 186 4.38 -11.43 1.04
C GLN A 186 4.90 -12.80 0.55
N ARG A 187 4.61 -13.17 -0.71
CA ARG A 187 5.16 -14.38 -1.32
C ARG A 187 6.65 -14.19 -1.60
N LEU A 188 7.05 -13.08 -2.22
CA LEU A 188 8.45 -12.75 -2.49
C LEU A 188 9.29 -12.69 -1.21
N ALA A 189 8.79 -12.03 -0.15
CA ALA A 189 9.46 -11.96 1.15
C ALA A 189 9.67 -13.36 1.76
N ARG A 190 8.66 -14.24 1.69
CA ARG A 190 8.79 -15.64 2.14
C ARG A 190 9.76 -16.45 1.28
N GLU A 191 9.81 -16.20 -0.02
CA GLU A 191 10.77 -16.86 -0.93
C GLU A 191 12.20 -16.41 -0.66
N GLN A 192 12.43 -15.11 -0.45
CA GLN A 192 13.72 -14.56 -0.04
C GLN A 192 14.16 -15.12 1.31
N GLN A 193 13.27 -15.16 2.31
CA GLN A 193 13.58 -15.78 3.60
C GLN A 193 13.98 -17.26 3.45
N LYS A 194 13.25 -18.03 2.63
CA LYS A 194 13.61 -19.44 2.35
C LYS A 194 14.96 -19.55 1.65
N GLN A 195 15.29 -18.64 0.73
CA GLN A 195 16.60 -18.61 0.07
C GLN A 195 17.71 -18.27 1.05
N ASP A 196 17.51 -17.29 1.92
CA ASP A 196 18.46 -16.90 2.97
C ASP A 196 18.68 -18.04 3.99
N GLU A 197 17.61 -18.72 4.39
CA GLU A 197 17.68 -19.92 5.22
C GLU A 197 18.42 -21.06 4.49
N ALA A 198 18.09 -21.32 3.22
CA ALA A 198 18.77 -22.33 2.41
C ALA A 198 20.27 -22.01 2.24
N LEU A 199 20.65 -20.73 2.10
CA LEU A 199 22.03 -20.27 2.09
C LEU A 199 22.71 -20.54 3.43
N ARG A 200 22.06 -20.21 4.56
CA ARG A 200 22.58 -20.52 5.92
C ARG A 200 22.81 -22.01 6.14
N PHE A 201 21.99 -22.87 5.53
CA PHE A 201 22.12 -24.33 5.61
C PHE A 201 22.84 -24.94 4.40
N SER A 202 23.47 -24.13 3.54
CA SER A 202 24.22 -24.62 2.39
C SER A 202 25.37 -25.53 2.85
N PRO A 203 25.50 -26.75 2.29
CA PRO A 203 26.59 -27.68 2.61
C PRO A 203 27.98 -27.05 2.45
N THR A 204 28.10 -26.06 1.56
CA THR A 204 29.34 -25.35 1.31
C THR A 204 29.70 -24.45 2.48
N ILE A 205 28.77 -23.66 3.04
CA ILE A 205 29.02 -22.83 4.23
C ILE A 205 29.27 -23.70 5.46
N PHE A 206 28.56 -24.82 5.59
CA PHE A 206 28.78 -25.78 6.67
C PHE A 206 30.19 -26.41 6.62
N LYS A 207 30.68 -26.77 5.42
CA LYS A 207 32.04 -27.27 5.21
C LYS A 207 33.11 -26.22 5.52
N THR A 208 32.93 -24.97 5.08
CA THR A 208 33.87 -23.88 5.37
C THR A 208 33.93 -23.57 6.87
N THR A 209 32.79 -23.61 7.56
CA THR A 209 32.71 -23.37 9.01
C THR A 209 33.36 -24.50 9.81
N GLN A 210 33.25 -25.76 9.37
CA GLN A 210 33.96 -26.89 9.98
C GLN A 210 35.47 -26.88 9.70
N GLN A 211 35.90 -26.54 8.48
CA GLN A 211 37.33 -26.41 8.14
C GLN A 211 38.01 -25.27 8.92
N ASN A 212 37.33 -24.13 9.08
CA ASN A 212 37.89 -23.02 9.87
C ASN A 212 37.96 -23.35 11.38
N LYS A 213 37.00 -24.13 11.91
CA LYS A 213 37.09 -24.64 13.28
C LYS A 213 38.23 -25.65 13.47
N SER A 214 38.50 -26.53 12.51
CA SER A 214 39.60 -27.50 12.64
C SER A 214 40.99 -26.87 12.47
N ASN A 215 41.10 -25.81 11.67
CA ASN A 215 42.36 -25.09 11.46
C ASN A 215 42.74 -24.15 12.63
N ASN A 216 41.76 -23.61 13.37
CA ASN A 216 42.01 -22.80 14.56
C ASN A 216 42.19 -23.62 15.85
N SER A 217 42.13 -24.96 15.76
CA SER A 217 42.30 -25.88 16.89
C SER A 217 43.68 -26.57 16.91
N LYS A 218 44.66 -26.02 16.18
CA LYS A 218 46.04 -26.52 16.13
C LYS A 218 47.03 -25.45 16.62
#